data_AF-A0A7S2YVT6-F1
#
_entry.id   AF-A0A7S2YVT6-F1
#
_cell.length_a   1.000
_cell.length_b   1.000
_cell.length_c   1.000
_cell.angle_alpha   90.00
_cell.angle_beta   90.00
_cell.angle_gamma   90.00
#
_symmetry.space_group_name_H-M   'P 1'
#
loop_
_entity.id
_entity.type
_entity.pdbx_description
1 polymer ?
#
loop_
_entity_poly.entity_id
_entity_poly.type
_entity_poly.pdbx_seq_one_letter_code
_entity_poly.pdbx_strand_id
1 'polypeptide(L)'
;MRMRQRMRLFGLVGGGGASSTTLRPEELRQCLYSLSDHNAYLRFNKEPVDTAIKYLEGWFASPDSAELQLSINVGMNGARLSHNHARQYTYVRQTLYLWREIMGDMFRLWCLAEDDLLKRNSYYRLTDTGQGLNRVQAA
;
A
#
# COMPACT_ATOMS: atom_id res chain seq x y z
N MET A 1 -2.17 -13.77 -6.56
CA MET A 1 -0.72 -13.51 -6.36
C MET A 1 0.19 -14.61 -6.96
N ARG A 2 -0.05 -14.98 -8.22
CA ARG A 2 0.83 -15.83 -9.07
C ARG A 2 0.95 -15.27 -10.50
N MET A 3 0.43 -14.05 -10.73
CA MET A 3 0.26 -13.49 -12.08
C MET A 3 1.56 -12.96 -12.67
N ARG A 4 2.40 -12.27 -11.89
CA ARG A 4 3.68 -11.74 -12.40
C ARG A 4 4.79 -12.78 -12.46
N GLN A 5 4.89 -13.67 -11.48
CA GLN A 5 5.83 -14.79 -11.58
C GLN A 5 5.48 -15.74 -12.73
N ARG A 6 4.20 -15.92 -13.10
CA ARG A 6 3.83 -16.65 -14.32
C ARG A 6 3.94 -15.84 -15.61
N MET A 7 3.61 -14.54 -15.63
CA MET A 7 3.84 -13.71 -16.82
C MET A 7 5.34 -13.57 -17.18
N ARG A 8 6.25 -13.61 -16.20
CA ARG A 8 7.69 -13.74 -16.47
C ARG A 8 8.11 -15.17 -16.82
N LEU A 9 7.42 -16.20 -16.33
CA LEU A 9 7.62 -17.59 -16.78
C LEU A 9 7.16 -17.82 -18.23
N PHE A 10 6.14 -17.10 -18.69
CA PHE A 10 5.66 -17.13 -20.09
C PHE A 10 6.71 -16.63 -21.09
N GLY A 11 7.65 -15.78 -20.66
CA GLY A 11 8.78 -15.34 -21.49
C GLY A 11 10.04 -16.21 -21.39
N LEU A 12 10.12 -17.15 -20.44
CA LEU A 12 11.35 -17.90 -20.13
C LEU A 12 11.21 -19.43 -20.24
N VAL A 13 10.00 -19.96 -20.49
CA VAL A 13 9.77 -21.39 -20.78
C VAL A 13 9.65 -21.67 -22.29
N GLY A 14 9.58 -20.63 -23.14
CA GLY A 14 9.49 -20.77 -24.60
C GLY A 14 10.80 -20.46 -25.31
N GLY A 15 11.77 -21.36 -25.25
CA GLY A 15 12.84 -21.38 -26.24
C GLY A 15 12.25 -21.67 -27.61
N GLY A 16 12.19 -20.66 -28.48
CA GLY A 16 11.96 -20.80 -29.92
C GLY A 16 10.51 -20.65 -30.39
N GLY A 17 10.31 -19.68 -31.30
CA GLY A 17 9.19 -19.67 -32.24
C GLY A 17 8.03 -18.74 -31.89
N ALA A 18 7.89 -17.67 -32.67
CA ALA A 18 6.70 -16.83 -32.71
C ALA A 18 5.46 -17.68 -33.03
N SER A 19 4.66 -17.98 -32.00
CA SER A 19 3.36 -18.63 -32.12
C SER A 19 2.40 -17.87 -31.22
N SER A 20 1.24 -17.47 -31.73
CA SER A 20 0.22 -16.78 -30.94
C SER A 20 -0.06 -17.55 -29.65
N THR A 21 0.22 -16.95 -28.51
CA THR A 21 0.18 -17.63 -27.21
C THR A 21 -1.28 -17.79 -26.79
N THR A 22 -1.91 -18.88 -27.21
CA THR A 22 -3.28 -19.21 -26.80
C THR A 22 -3.28 -19.49 -25.29
N LEU A 23 -3.86 -18.59 -24.50
CA LEU A 23 -4.03 -18.78 -23.05
C LEU A 23 -4.85 -20.04 -22.79
N ARG A 24 -4.37 -20.91 -21.89
CA ARG A 24 -5.16 -22.08 -21.51
C ARG A 24 -6.39 -21.63 -20.71
N PRO A 25 -7.54 -22.31 -20.84
CA PRO A 25 -8.76 -21.93 -20.11
C PRO A 25 -8.57 -21.81 -18.60
N GLU A 26 -7.75 -22.67 -18.01
CA GLU A 26 -7.43 -22.64 -16.57
C GLU A 26 -6.61 -21.40 -16.19
N GLU A 27 -5.72 -20.93 -17.06
CA GLU A 27 -4.94 -19.72 -16.82
C GLU A 27 -5.81 -18.49 -16.88
N LEU A 28 -6.75 -18.46 -17.82
CA LEU A 28 -7.77 -17.41 -17.89
C LEU A 28 -8.64 -17.41 -16.63
N ARG A 29 -9.10 -18.58 -16.16
CA ARG A 29 -9.88 -18.71 -14.93
C ARG A 29 -9.11 -18.19 -13.71
N GLN A 30 -7.86 -18.57 -13.56
CA GLN A 30 -7.00 -18.08 -12.48
C GLN A 30 -6.80 -16.55 -12.54
N CYS A 31 -6.72 -16.00 -13.75
CA CYS A 31 -6.62 -14.56 -13.94
C CYS A 31 -7.89 -13.85 -13.48
N LEU A 32 -9.07 -14.37 -13.82
CA LEU A 32 -10.35 -13.83 -13.37
C LEU A 32 -10.49 -13.87 -11.85
N TYR A 33 -10.11 -14.97 -11.20
CA TYR A 33 -10.13 -15.04 -9.73
C TYR A 33 -9.18 -14.03 -9.10
N SER A 34 -7.96 -13.88 -9.64
CA SER A 34 -7.00 -12.91 -9.12
C SER A 34 -7.50 -11.46 -9.25
N LEU A 35 -8.23 -11.15 -10.33
CA LEU A 35 -8.87 -9.84 -10.51
C LEU A 35 -10.02 -9.63 -9.51
N SER A 36 -10.83 -10.67 -9.27
CA SER A 36 -11.90 -10.64 -8.28
C SER A 36 -11.35 -10.38 -6.88
N ASP A 37 -10.27 -11.07 -6.49
CA ASP A 37 -9.60 -10.88 -5.20
C ASP A 37 -9.05 -9.46 -5.06
N HIS A 38 -8.45 -8.92 -6.12
CA HIS A 38 -7.95 -7.54 -6.14
C HIS A 38 -9.09 -6.54 -5.89
N ASN A 39 -10.22 -6.70 -6.60
CA ASN A 39 -11.37 -5.82 -6.43
C ASN A 39 -12.00 -5.95 -5.04
N ALA A 40 -12.09 -7.17 -4.50
CA ALA A 40 -12.56 -7.39 -3.14
C ALA A 40 -11.65 -6.68 -2.13
N TYR A 41 -10.33 -6.82 -2.27
CA TYR A 41 -9.37 -6.13 -1.41
C TYR A 41 -9.56 -4.61 -1.42
N LEU A 42 -9.70 -3.99 -2.60
CA LEU A 42 -9.92 -2.55 -2.71
C LEU A 42 -11.22 -2.11 -2.00
N ARG A 43 -12.29 -2.88 -2.16
CA ARG A 43 -13.57 -2.62 -1.48
C ARG A 43 -13.44 -2.69 0.04
N PHE A 44 -12.75 -3.69 0.56
CA PHE A 44 -12.65 -3.87 2.01
C PHE A 44 -11.64 -2.94 2.68
N ASN A 45 -10.60 -2.50 1.96
CA ASN A 45 -9.50 -1.73 2.57
C ASN A 45 -9.51 -0.27 2.14
N LYS A 46 -9.57 0.01 0.83
CA LYS A 46 -9.45 1.37 0.30
C LYS A 46 -10.76 2.17 0.39
N GLU A 47 -11.91 1.57 0.08
CA GLU A 47 -13.19 2.30 0.10
C GLU A 47 -13.57 2.87 1.49
N PRO A 48 -13.31 2.19 2.62
CA PRO A 48 -13.49 2.77 3.94
C PRO A 48 -12.63 4.02 4.17
N VAL A 49 -11.39 4.02 3.66
CA VAL A 49 -10.49 5.19 3.75
C VAL A 49 -11.01 6.34 2.89
N ASP A 50 -11.46 6.05 1.65
CA ASP A 50 -12.12 7.05 0.79
C ASP A 50 -13.35 7.65 1.48
N THR A 51 -14.11 6.83 2.21
CA THR A 51 -15.29 7.27 2.97
C THR A 51 -14.90 8.12 4.17
N ALA A 52 -13.85 7.75 4.91
CA ALA A 52 -13.32 8.55 6.01
C ALA A 52 -12.82 9.93 5.54
N ILE A 53 -12.15 9.99 4.38
CA ILE A 53 -11.73 11.26 3.75
C ILE A 53 -12.95 12.13 3.45
N LYS A 54 -14.01 11.57 2.84
CA LYS A 54 -15.26 12.30 2.57
C LYS A 54 -15.87 12.90 3.83
N TYR A 55 -15.92 12.16 4.93
CA TYR A 55 -16.43 12.69 6.20
C TYR A 55 -15.51 13.76 6.78
N LEU A 56 -14.20 13.55 6.75
CA LEU A 56 -13.23 14.53 7.22
C LEU A 56 -13.38 15.85 6.46
N GLU A 57 -13.43 15.80 5.13
CA GLU A 57 -13.52 16.99 4.28
C GLU A 57 -14.90 17.64 4.31
N GLY A 58 -15.98 16.86 4.44
CA GLY A 58 -17.33 17.40 4.48
C GLY A 58 -17.68 18.08 5.81
N TRP A 59 -17.15 17.56 6.92
CA TRP A 59 -17.62 17.94 8.26
C TRP A 59 -16.57 18.73 9.04
N PHE A 60 -15.28 18.46 8.82
CA PHE A 60 -14.19 19.01 9.64
C PHE A 60 -13.30 20.01 8.90
N ALA A 61 -13.66 20.43 7.68
CA ALA A 61 -12.83 21.36 6.90
C ALA A 61 -12.83 22.80 7.45
N SER A 62 -13.89 23.22 8.14
CA SER A 62 -13.96 24.54 8.76
C SER A 62 -13.55 24.49 10.24
N PRO A 63 -12.60 25.33 10.68
CA PRO A 63 -12.20 25.42 12.08
C PRO A 63 -13.24 26.15 12.97
N ASP A 64 -14.27 26.76 12.39
CA ASP A 64 -15.19 27.65 13.10
C ASP A 64 -16.27 26.90 13.91
N SER A 65 -16.43 25.59 13.66
CA SER A 65 -17.34 24.75 14.41
C SER A 65 -16.69 24.24 15.70
N ALA A 66 -17.13 24.78 16.84
CA ALA A 66 -16.67 24.35 18.16
C ALA A 66 -16.99 22.87 18.45
N GLU A 67 -18.11 22.36 17.93
CA GLU A 67 -18.52 20.96 18.11
C GLU A 67 -17.68 19.98 17.28
N LEU A 68 -17.14 20.43 16.14
CA LEU A 68 -16.33 19.62 15.22
C LEU A 68 -14.84 19.93 15.38
N GLN A 69 -14.42 20.30 16.59
CA GLN A 69 -13.04 20.65 16.88
C GLN A 69 -12.16 19.40 17.04
N LEU A 70 -11.12 19.26 16.21
CA LEU A 70 -10.17 18.15 16.24
C LEU A 70 -8.92 18.42 17.09
N SER A 71 -8.85 19.53 17.83
CA SER A 71 -7.63 19.86 18.58
C SER A 71 -7.33 18.81 19.67
N ILE A 72 -6.07 18.43 19.78
CA ILE A 72 -5.56 17.55 20.84
C ILE A 72 -4.69 18.38 21.76
N ASN A 73 -4.88 18.24 23.07
CA ASN A 73 -4.08 18.93 24.08
C ASN A 73 -3.32 17.90 24.93
N VAL A 74 -2.02 18.10 25.15
CA VAL A 74 -1.22 17.23 26.02
C VAL A 74 -1.86 17.09 27.40
N GLY A 75 -1.88 15.87 27.92
CA GLY A 75 -2.43 15.56 29.25
C GLY A 75 -3.95 15.35 29.26
N MET A 76 -4.66 15.79 28.22
CA MET A 76 -6.09 15.50 28.07
C MET A 76 -6.27 14.09 27.49
N ASN A 77 -7.01 13.23 28.18
CA ASN A 77 -7.25 11.83 27.78
C ASN A 77 -5.96 11.03 27.45
N GLY A 78 -4.85 11.35 28.11
CA GLY A 78 -3.56 10.67 27.89
C GLY A 78 -2.82 11.08 26.62
N ALA A 79 -3.25 12.15 25.94
CA ALA A 79 -2.54 12.65 24.77
C ALA A 79 -1.11 13.12 25.14
N ARG A 80 -0.13 12.71 24.33
CA ARG A 80 1.29 13.06 24.49
C ARG A 80 1.74 14.19 23.57
N LEU A 81 0.84 14.68 22.70
CA LEU A 81 1.10 15.72 21.70
C LEU A 81 -0.01 16.78 21.75
N SER A 82 0.33 18.01 21.39
CA SER A 82 -0.62 19.13 21.31
C SER A 82 -0.72 19.63 19.87
N HIS A 83 -1.91 19.57 19.29
CA HIS A 83 -2.23 20.08 17.96
C HIS A 83 -3.49 20.96 18.04
N ASN A 84 -3.43 22.14 17.42
CA ASN A 84 -4.65 22.90 17.12
C ASN A 84 -5.47 22.17 16.04
N HIS A 85 -6.73 22.58 15.84
CA HIS A 85 -7.62 21.96 14.87
C HIS A 85 -6.98 21.87 13.48
N ALA A 86 -6.44 22.98 12.94
CA ALA A 86 -5.86 23.03 11.60
C ALA A 86 -4.69 22.04 11.41
N ARG A 87 -3.81 21.93 12.40
CA ARG A 87 -2.69 20.99 12.40
C ARG A 87 -3.18 19.55 12.49
N GLN A 88 -4.14 19.26 13.39
CA GLN A 88 -4.67 17.90 13.52
C GLN A 88 -5.43 17.48 12.25
N TYR A 89 -6.28 18.36 11.71
CA TYR A 89 -7.00 18.13 10.46
C TYR A 89 -6.03 17.80 9.33
N THR A 90 -4.97 18.60 9.16
CA THR A 90 -3.97 18.38 8.11
C THR A 90 -3.24 17.06 8.30
N TYR A 91 -2.84 16.73 9.53
CA TYR A 91 -2.18 15.47 9.87
C TYR A 91 -3.07 14.26 9.54
N VAL A 92 -4.33 14.27 9.99
CA VAL A 92 -5.28 13.18 9.73
C VAL A 92 -5.54 13.06 8.23
N ARG A 93 -5.77 14.17 7.53
CA ARG A 93 -6.01 14.19 6.09
C ARG A 93 -4.84 13.60 5.30
N GLN A 94 -3.63 14.07 5.57
CA GLN A 94 -2.41 13.55 4.91
C GLN A 94 -2.21 12.06 5.19
N THR A 95 -2.45 11.64 6.44
CA THR A 95 -2.36 10.23 6.83
C THR A 95 -3.37 9.38 6.06
N LEU A 96 -4.63 9.81 5.96
CA LEU A 96 -5.66 9.09 5.20
C LEU A 96 -5.33 9.01 3.71
N TYR A 97 -4.85 10.10 3.09
CA TYR A 97 -4.41 10.06 1.69
C TYR A 97 -3.25 9.11 1.49
N LEU A 98 -2.25 9.12 2.37
CA LEU A 98 -1.15 8.16 2.32
C LEU A 98 -1.68 6.72 2.37
N TRP A 99 -2.58 6.41 3.30
CA TRP A 99 -3.17 5.09 3.43
C TRP A 99 -3.99 4.69 2.21
N ARG A 100 -4.75 5.62 1.62
CA ARG A 100 -5.50 5.40 0.38
C ARG A 100 -4.57 4.98 -0.76
N GLU A 101 -3.45 5.67 -0.95
CA GLU A 101 -2.48 5.33 -1.99
C GLU A 101 -1.80 3.99 -1.70
N ILE A 102 -1.35 3.76 -0.46
CA ILE A 102 -0.74 2.48 -0.06
C ILE A 102 -1.69 1.31 -0.33
N MET A 103 -2.97 1.42 0.05
CA MET A 103 -3.94 0.37 -0.18
C MET A 103 -4.26 0.22 -1.67
N GLY A 104 -4.35 1.32 -2.43
CA GLY A 104 -4.54 1.27 -3.88
C GLY A 104 -3.43 0.50 -4.60
N ASP A 105 -2.19 0.72 -4.19
CA ASP A 105 -1.00 0.13 -4.81
C ASP A 105 -0.45 -1.09 -4.05
N MET A 106 -1.14 -1.61 -3.03
CA MET A 106 -0.57 -2.62 -2.12
C MET A 106 -0.01 -3.84 -2.85
N PHE A 107 -0.74 -4.40 -3.82
CA PHE A 107 -0.24 -5.55 -4.57
C PHE A 107 0.94 -5.22 -5.47
N ARG A 108 0.99 -4.00 -6.02
CA ARG A 108 2.13 -3.53 -6.82
C ARG A 108 3.36 -3.35 -5.93
N LEU A 109 3.20 -2.67 -4.80
CA LEU A 109 4.25 -2.48 -3.79
C LEU A 109 4.78 -3.82 -3.29
N TRP A 110 3.89 -4.78 -3.02
CA TRP A 110 4.29 -6.14 -2.66
C TRP A 110 5.14 -6.75 -3.77
N CYS A 111 4.66 -6.79 -5.02
CA CYS A 111 5.44 -7.37 -6.11
C CYS A 111 6.81 -6.70 -6.28
N LEU A 112 6.90 -5.38 -6.12
CA LEU A 112 8.18 -4.67 -6.19
C LEU A 112 9.10 -5.05 -5.02
N ALA A 113 8.56 -5.18 -3.80
CA ALA A 113 9.31 -5.61 -2.63
C ALA A 113 9.82 -7.05 -2.79
N GLU A 114 9.02 -7.97 -3.34
CA GLU A 114 9.48 -9.33 -3.64
C GLU A 114 10.55 -9.36 -4.75
N ASP A 115 10.35 -8.58 -5.82
CA ASP A 115 11.34 -8.49 -6.91
C ASP A 115 12.68 -7.95 -6.40
N ASP A 116 12.66 -7.01 -5.46
CA ASP A 116 13.86 -6.47 -4.83
C ASP A 116 14.50 -7.45 -3.84
N LEU A 117 13.69 -8.12 -3.01
CA LEU A 117 14.14 -9.13 -2.04
C LEU A 117 14.81 -10.33 -2.71
N LEU A 118 14.31 -10.74 -3.89
CA LEU A 118 14.79 -11.91 -4.64
C LEU A 118 15.82 -11.56 -5.71
N LYS A 119 16.32 -10.32 -5.71
CA LYS A 119 17.28 -9.84 -6.72
C LYS A 119 18.62 -10.54 -6.53
N ARG A 120 18.97 -11.42 -7.48
CA ARG A 120 20.21 -12.24 -7.43
C ARG A 120 21.51 -11.46 -7.28
N ASN A 121 21.54 -10.19 -7.66
CA ASN A 121 22.73 -9.34 -7.61
C ASN A 121 22.73 -8.38 -6.42
N SER A 122 21.76 -8.49 -5.50
CA SER A 122 21.70 -7.67 -4.29
C SER A 122 21.50 -8.57 -3.08
N TYR A 123 22.57 -8.74 -2.31
CA TYR A 123 22.58 -9.61 -1.13
C TYR A 123 22.50 -8.77 0.14
N TYR A 124 21.75 -9.28 1.12
CA TYR A 124 21.77 -8.70 2.47
C TYR A 124 23.14 -8.93 3.12
N ARG A 125 23.74 -7.84 3.60
CA ARG A 125 24.95 -7.87 4.41
C ARG A 125 24.62 -7.50 5.84
N LEU A 126 25.16 -8.24 6.80
CA LEU A 126 25.09 -7.86 8.20
C LEU A 126 26.01 -6.64 8.40
N THR A 127 25.42 -5.51 8.78
CA THR A 127 26.08 -4.21 8.90
C THR A 127 25.70 -3.60 10.24
N ASP A 128 26.66 -3.01 10.94
CA ASP A 128 26.37 -2.21 12.13
C ASP A 128 25.84 -0.84 11.69
N THR A 129 24.60 -0.53 12.07
CA THR A 129 23.94 0.74 11.71
C THR A 129 24.01 1.78 12.81
N GLY A 130 24.81 1.56 13.86
CA GLY A 130 24.82 2.40 15.07
C GLY A 130 23.60 2.20 15.98
N GLN A 131 22.71 1.27 15.63
CA GLN A 131 21.60 0.78 16.47
C GLN A 131 21.70 -0.75 16.68
N GLY A 132 22.87 -1.33 16.44
CA GLY A 132 23.11 -2.76 16.42
C GLY A 132 23.32 -3.32 15.01
N LEU A 133 23.56 -4.63 14.94
CA LEU A 133 23.80 -5.36 13.69
C LEU A 133 22.48 -5.65 12.97
N ASN A 134 22.32 -5.08 11.78
CA ASN A 134 21.13 -5.27 10.94
C ASN A 134 21.52 -5.87 9.59
N ARG A 135 20.61 -6.67 9.02
CA ARG A 135 20.74 -7.14 7.63
C ARG A 135 20.30 -6.02 6.70
N VAL A 136 21.24 -5.48 5.94
CA VAL A 136 21.01 -4.36 5.04
C VAL A 136 21.27 -4.79 3.60
N GLN A 137 20.35 -4.47 2.70
CA GLN A 137 20.54 -4.59 1.26
C GLN A 137 21.03 -3.24 0.72
N ALA A 138 22.01 -3.25 -0.19
CA ALA A 138 22.46 -2.01 -0.84
C ALA A 138 21.32 -1.48 -1.75
N ALA A 139 21.05 -0.18 -1.65
CA ALA A 139 20.03 0.52 -2.44
C ALA A 139 20.41 0.58 -3.94
#